data_AF-A0A392PDD8-F1
#
_entry.id   AF-A0A392PDD8-F1
#
_cell.length_a   1.000
_cell.length_b   1.000
_cell.length_c   1.000
_cell.angle_alpha   90.00
_cell.angle_beta   90.00
_cell.angle_gamma   90.00
#
_symmetry.space_group_name_H-M   'P 1'
#
loop_
_entity.id
_entity.type
_entity.pdbx_description
1 polymer ?
#
loop_
_entity_poly.entity_id
_entity_poly.type
_entity_poly.pdbx_seq_one_letter_code
_entity_poly.pdbx_strand_id
1 'polypeptide(L)' 'MYWLRDDDSNTKFFHAVASARRKRNNISKLCDNEGNVVEEQNVMCDITKEYFDNLFKQAINVDEEITSTVKACVTQEDN' A
#
# COMPACT_ATOMS: atom_id res chain seq x y z
N MET A 1 -18.96 -2.52 36.63
CA MET A 1 -18.86 -3.58 35.60
C MET A 1 -19.89 -3.31 34.51
N TYR A 2 -19.64 -2.31 33.66
CA TYR A 2 -20.54 -1.92 32.55
C TYR A 2 -19.81 -1.98 31.20
N TRP A 3 -18.76 -2.81 31.12
CA TRP A 3 -17.96 -3.01 29.90
C TRP A 3 -18.29 -4.33 29.21
N LEU A 4 -18.89 -5.30 29.92
CA LEU A 4 -19.24 -6.61 29.37
C LEU A 4 -20.65 -6.71 28.78
N ARG A 5 -21.44 -5.62 28.81
CA ARG A 5 -22.85 -5.65 28.39
C ARG A 5 -23.10 -5.09 26.98
N ASP A 6 -22.11 -4.41 26.40
CA ASP A 6 -22.14 -3.91 25.03
C ASP A 6 -21.31 -4.83 24.11
N ASP A 7 -21.73 -6.09 24.03
CA ASP A 7 -21.06 -7.13 23.24
C ASP A 7 -21.20 -6.92 21.71
N ASP A 8 -22.00 -5.94 21.26
CA ASP A 8 -22.23 -5.69 19.82
C ASP A 8 -22.41 -4.21 19.42
N SER A 9 -22.28 -3.27 20.36
CA SER A 9 -22.38 -1.83 20.05
C SER A 9 -21.07 -1.24 19.52
N ASN A 10 -19.94 -1.89 19.84
CA ASN A 10 -18.62 -1.46 19.39
C ASN A 10 -18.36 -1.84 17.91
N THR A 11 -19.04 -2.88 17.42
CA THR A 11 -19.01 -3.33 16.02
C THR A 11 -19.60 -2.29 15.08
N LYS A 12 -20.75 -1.69 15.41
CA LYS A 12 -21.39 -0.66 14.57
C LYS A 12 -20.51 0.58 14.40
N PHE A 13 -19.91 1.06 15.48
CA PHE A 13 -18.99 2.19 15.42
C PHE A 13 -17.75 1.85 14.60
N PHE A 14 -17.14 0.69 14.83
CA PHE A 14 -15.98 0.23 14.06
C PHE A 14 -16.31 0.09 12.58
N HIS A 15 -17.42 -0.56 12.22
CA HIS A 15 -17.85 -0.72 10.84
C HIS A 15 -18.18 0.62 10.18
N ALA A 16 -18.79 1.57 10.89
CA ALA A 16 -19.03 2.91 10.39
C ALA A 16 -17.72 3.66 10.10
N VAL A 17 -16.77 3.63 11.04
CA VAL A 17 -15.45 4.25 10.87
C VAL A 17 -14.66 3.58 9.74
N ALA A 18 -14.64 2.25 9.67
CA ALA A 18 -13.97 1.49 8.62
C ALA A 18 -14.60 1.77 7.24
N SER A 19 -15.94 1.85 7.16
CA SER A 19 -16.65 2.18 5.91
C SER A 19 -16.41 3.62 5.47
N ALA A 20 -16.39 4.57 6.42
CA ALA A 20 -16.06 5.97 6.13
C ALA A 20 -14.61 6.09 5.62
N ARG A 21 -13.65 5.40 6.25
CA ARG A 21 -12.26 5.32 5.79
C ARG A 21 -12.16 4.69 4.40
N ARG A 22 -12.88 3.60 4.16
CA ARG A 22 -12.93 2.92 2.85
C ARG A 22 -13.48 3.84 1.77
N LYS A 23 -14.57 4.55 2.04
CA LYS A 23 -15.18 5.51 1.11
C LYS A 23 -14.24 6.67 0.81
N ARG A 24 -13.56 7.20 1.83
CA ARG A 24 -12.59 8.30 1.67
C ARG A 24 -11.35 7.89 0.87
N ASN A 25 -10.88 6.66 1.09
CA ASN A 25 -9.69 6.13 0.43
C ASN A 25 -10.02 5.42 -0.89
N ASN A 26 -11.25 5.49 -1.37
CA ASN A 26 -11.63 4.90 -2.63
C ASN A 26 -11.11 5.77 -3.79
N ILE A 27 -10.20 5.22 -4.57
CA ILE A 27 -9.67 5.89 -5.76
C ILE A 27 -10.67 5.68 -6.88
N SER A 28 -11.43 6.72 -7.23
CA SER A 28 -12.44 6.67 -8.29
C SER A 28 -11.93 7.13 -9.66
N LYS A 29 -10.85 7.92 -9.68
CA LYS A 29 -10.23 8.44 -10.89
C LYS A 29 -8.72 8.51 -10.70
N LEU A 30 -7.97 8.24 -11.76
CA LEU A 30 -6.52 8.36 -11.79
C LEU A 30 -6.11 9.20 -13.01
N CYS A 31 -5.07 10.00 -12.87
CA CYS A 31 -4.52 10.77 -13.98
C CYS A 31 -3.30 10.02 -14.51
N ASP A 32 -3.29 9.75 -15.81
CA ASP A 32 -2.15 9.13 -16.49
C ASP A 32 -1.03 10.14 -16.76
N ASN A 33 0.15 9.67 -17.14
CA ASN A 33 1.32 10.48 -17.48
C ASN A 33 1.06 11.48 -18.62
N GLU A 34 0.10 11.20 -19.49
CA GLU A 34 -0.31 12.11 -20.57
C GLU A 34 -1.31 13.20 -20.11
N GLY A 35 -1.67 13.23 -18.82
CA GLY A 35 -2.63 14.17 -18.25
C GLY A 35 -4.10 13.77 -18.45
N ASN A 36 -4.34 12.55 -18.94
CA ASN A 36 -5.67 12.01 -19.17
C ASN A 36 -6.26 11.46 -17.87
N VAL A 37 -7.50 11.85 -17.55
CA VAL A 37 -8.23 11.32 -16.40
C VAL A 37 -8.96 10.04 -16.79
N VAL A 38 -8.62 8.95 -16.12
CA VAL A 38 -9.19 7.63 -16.30
C VAL A 38 -10.10 7.29 -15.12
N GLU A 39 -11.31 6.84 -15.42
CA GLU A 39 -12.31 6.42 -14.41
C GLU A 39 -12.61 4.91 -14.49
N GLU A 40 -12.10 4.23 -15.52
CA GLU A 40 -12.28 2.80 -15.70
C GLU A 40 -11.33 2.00 -14.80
N GLN A 41 -11.88 1.16 -13.93
CA GLN A 41 -11.11 0.39 -12.94
C GLN A 41 -10.02 -0.50 -13.54
N ASN A 42 -10.29 -1.16 -14.68
CA ASN A 42 -9.29 -2.01 -15.33
C ASN A 42 -8.08 -1.18 -15.78
N VAL A 43 -8.35 -0.06 -16.45
CA VAL A 43 -7.31 0.83 -16.95
C VAL A 43 -6.54 1.47 -15.78
N MET A 44 -7.22 1.87 -14.71
CA MET A 44 -6.57 2.36 -13.49
C MET A 44 -5.65 1.31 -12.86
N CYS A 45 -6.05 0.04 -12.83
CA CYS A 45 -5.21 -1.05 -12.36
C CYS A 45 -3.94 -1.20 -13.20
N ASP A 46 -4.05 -1.09 -14.51
CA ASP A 46 -2.91 -1.25 -15.41
C ASP A 46 -1.93 -0.07 -15.31
N ILE A 47 -2.44 1.18 -15.25
CA ILE A 47 -1.59 2.36 -14.98
C ILE A 47 -0.89 2.23 -13.61
N THR A 48 -1.60 1.74 -12.60
CA THR A 48 -1.03 1.55 -11.25
C THR A 48 0.10 0.52 -11.28
N LYS A 49 -0.08 -0.61 -11.98
CA LYS A 49 0.98 -1.63 -12.14
C LYS A 49 2.19 -1.03 -12.83
N GLU A 50 1.99 -0.36 -13.97
CA GLU A 50 3.08 0.24 -14.73
C GLU A 50 3.85 1.27 -13.90
N TYR A 51 3.14 2.12 -13.16
CA TYR A 51 3.74 3.10 -12.25
C TYR A 51 4.65 2.43 -11.22
N PHE A 52 4.16 1.41 -10.51
CA PHE A 52 4.95 0.72 -9.48
C PHE A 52 6.09 -0.12 -10.07
N ASP A 53 5.88 -0.79 -11.20
CA ASP A 53 6.94 -1.52 -11.89
C ASP A 53 8.09 -0.59 -12.26
N ASN A 54 7.79 0.61 -12.77
CA ASN A 54 8.80 1.61 -13.10
C ASN A 54 9.47 2.18 -11.83
N LEU A 55 8.69 2.48 -10.78
CA LEU A 55 9.22 2.98 -9.51
C LEU A 55 10.22 2.01 -8.88
N PHE A 56 9.89 0.72 -8.84
CA PHE A 56 10.76 -0.30 -8.25
C PHE A 56 11.95 -0.64 -9.15
N LYS A 57 11.81 -0.59 -10.49
CA LYS A 57 12.97 -0.69 -11.40
C LYS A 57 13.98 0.42 -11.16
N GLN A 58 13.51 1.65 -10.90
CA GLN A 58 14.37 2.79 -10.63
C GLN A 58 15.11 2.67 -9.27
N ALA A 59 14.44 2.07 -8.27
CA ALA A 59 14.99 1.83 -6.94
C ALA A 59 16.07 0.73 -6.89
N ILE A 60 16.18 -0.12 -7.93
CA ILE A 60 17.25 -1.13 -8.07
C ILE A 60 18.51 -0.50 -8.69
N ASN A 61 18.69 0.83 -8.59
CA ASN A 61 20.04 1.37 -8.54
C ASN A 61 20.56 1.15 -7.12
N VAL A 62 20.86 -0.12 -6.82
CA VAL A 62 21.63 -0.48 -5.64
C VAL A 62 22.98 0.19 -5.84
N ASP A 63 23.18 1.30 -5.13
CA ASP A 63 24.47 1.95 -5.08
C ASP A 63 25.43 0.96 -4.40
N GLU A 64 26.20 0.26 -5.24
CA GLU A 64 27.07 -0.85 -4.86
C GLU A 64 28.06 -0.40 -3.77
N GLU A 65 28.41 0.90 -3.80
CA GLU A 65 29.21 1.60 -2.79
C GLU A 65 28.56 1.55 -1.39
N ILE A 66 27.25 1.79 -1.29
CA ILE A 66 26.53 1.80 -0.01
C ILE A 66 26.40 0.37 0.54
N THR A 67 26.08 -0.60 -0.32
CA THR A 67 25.94 -2.00 0.11
C THR A 67 27.25 -2.64 0.55
N SER A 68 28.39 -2.18 0.03
CA SER A 68 29.71 -2.68 0.44
C SER A 68 30.09 -2.34 1.89
N THR A 69 29.45 -1.32 2.47
CA THR A 69 29.74 -0.84 3.84
C THR A 69 28.99 -1.64 4.91
N VAL A 70 27.94 -2.37 4.53
CA VAL A 70 27.13 -3.17 5.46
C VAL A 70 27.83 -4.50 5.73
N LYS A 71 28.29 -4.69 6.96
CA LYS A 71 28.87 -5.97 7.40
C LYS A 71 27.79 -7.05 7.45
N ALA A 72 27.95 -8.12 6.67
CA ALA A 72 27.07 -9.29 6.71
C ALA A 72 27.03 -9.89 8.13
N CYS A 73 25.83 -10.07 8.70
CA CYS A 73 25.63 -10.62 10.05
C CYS A 73 24.97 -12.00 10.06
N VAL A 74 24.63 -12.54 8.89
CA VAL A 74 24.03 -13.87 8.75
C VAL A 74 25.10 -14.81 8.24
N THR A 75 25.33 -15.89 8.97
CA THR A 75 26.29 -16.93 8.62
C THR A 75 25.55 -18.17 8.13
N GLN A 76 26.27 -19.03 7.40
CA GLN A 76 25.71 -20.26 6.84
C GLN A 76 25.29 -21.28 7.91
N GLU A 77 25.65 -21.04 9.18
CA GLU A 77 25.28 -21.82 10.36
C GLU A 77 23.91 -21.43 10.95
N ASP A 78 23.31 -20.34 10.47
CA ASP A 78 21.99 -19.85 10.93
C ASP A 78 20.79 -20.50 10.19
N ASN A 79 21.00 -21.56 9.38
CA ASN A 79 19.98 -22.24 8.56
C ASN A 79 19.89 -23.75 8.82
#